data_AF-A0A6N7PY11-F1
#
_entry.id   AF-A0A6N7PY11-F1
#
_cell.length_a   1.000
_cell.length_b   1.000
_cell.length_c   1.000
_cell.angle_alpha   90.00
_cell.angle_beta   90.00
_cell.angle_gamma   90.00
#
_symmetry.space_group_name_H-M   'P 1'
#
loop_
_entity.id
_entity.type
_entity.pdbx_description
1 polymer ?
#
loop_
_entity_poly.entity_id
_entity_poly.type
_entity_poly.pdbx_seq_one_letter_code
_entity_poly.pdbx_strand_id
1 'polypeptide(L)'
;MDPERDDISERVTRHLDEAGFSPIGGAPSGGLAMRRRAVDSTLTLGYDPVAGLLRLSVSFVRGAAMRGIFRGGRAELRIFVASSSLLGLLCWITSSHDDLLAFEADAWLEQIVSLCPATYVVLAVRGEEVLALVMPQEASATLQ
;
A
#
# COMPACT_ATOMS: atom_id res chain seq x y z
N MET A 1 19.43 -19.97 -1.81
CA MET A 1 18.19 -19.44 -1.23
C MET A 1 18.49 -19.12 0.22
N ASP A 2 18.04 -17.95 0.68
CA ASP A 2 18.27 -17.48 2.04
C ASP A 2 17.08 -17.92 2.91
N PRO A 3 17.26 -18.88 3.84
CA PRO A 3 16.15 -19.49 4.57
C PRO A 3 15.33 -18.50 5.42
N GLU A 4 15.94 -17.39 5.84
CA GLU A 4 15.25 -16.34 6.60
C GLU A 4 14.24 -15.56 5.72
N ARG A 5 14.52 -15.48 4.42
CA ARG A 5 13.71 -14.77 3.43
C ARG A 5 12.50 -15.59 2.97
N ASP A 6 12.67 -16.90 2.90
CA ASP A 6 11.60 -17.84 2.55
C ASP A 6 10.56 -17.90 3.70
N ASP A 7 10.99 -17.84 4.97
CA ASP A 7 10.09 -17.81 6.15
C ASP A 7 9.19 -16.56 6.17
N ILE A 8 9.75 -15.38 5.85
CA ILE A 8 8.96 -14.13 5.83
C ILE A 8 7.87 -14.20 4.75
N SER A 9 8.20 -14.70 3.55
CA SER A 9 7.25 -14.75 2.44
C SER A 9 6.07 -15.68 2.72
N GLU A 10 6.34 -16.84 3.32
CA GLU A 10 5.30 -17.78 3.74
C GLU A 10 4.43 -17.18 4.86
N ARG A 11 5.04 -16.58 5.88
CA ARG A 11 4.32 -15.94 6.99
C ARG A 11 3.43 -14.80 6.52
N VAL A 12 3.92 -13.95 5.62
CA VAL A 12 3.14 -12.85 5.04
C VAL A 12 2.00 -13.39 4.18
N THR A 13 2.24 -14.42 3.37
CA THR A 13 1.20 -15.05 2.56
C THR A 13 0.06 -15.57 3.43
N ARG A 14 0.40 -16.32 4.48
CA ARG A 14 -0.58 -16.86 5.43
C ARG A 14 -1.36 -15.75 6.14
N HIS A 15 -0.68 -14.72 6.64
CA HIS A 15 -1.33 -13.57 7.28
C HIS A 15 -2.34 -12.87 6.36
N LEU A 16 -1.98 -12.70 5.09
CA LEU A 16 -2.86 -12.09 4.10
C LEU A 16 -4.05 -13.00 3.74
N ASP A 17 -3.82 -14.31 3.62
CA ASP A 17 -4.88 -15.30 3.35
C ASP A 17 -5.89 -15.38 4.50
N GLU A 18 -5.42 -15.42 5.75
CA GLU A 18 -6.26 -15.34 6.96
C GLU A 18 -7.06 -14.02 7.01
N ALA A 19 -6.48 -12.94 6.51
CA ALA A 19 -7.14 -11.66 6.31
C ALA A 19 -7.95 -11.59 5.00
N GLY A 20 -8.31 -12.70 4.36
CA GLY A 20 -9.21 -12.74 3.21
C GLY A 20 -8.67 -12.13 1.92
N PHE A 21 -7.35 -11.93 1.80
CA PHE A 21 -6.72 -11.61 0.52
C PHE A 21 -6.56 -12.89 -0.30
N SER A 22 -6.80 -12.79 -1.61
CA SER A 22 -6.60 -13.89 -2.54
C SER A 22 -5.42 -13.60 -3.50
N PRO A 23 -4.63 -14.61 -3.89
CA PRO A 23 -3.59 -14.44 -4.89
C PRO A 23 -4.11 -13.96 -6.25
N ILE A 24 -3.35 -13.12 -6.97
CA ILE A 24 -3.73 -12.61 -8.30
C ILE A 24 -2.73 -12.90 -9.42
N GLY A 25 -1.71 -13.72 -9.17
CA GLY A 25 -0.68 -14.06 -10.16
C GLY A 25 0.25 -12.88 -10.50
N GLY A 26 1.33 -13.17 -11.23
CA GLY A 26 2.28 -12.14 -11.68
C GLY A 26 3.22 -11.59 -10.60
N ALA A 27 3.36 -12.27 -9.47
CA ALA A 27 4.38 -11.94 -8.47
C ALA A 27 5.78 -12.24 -9.03
N PRO A 28 6.80 -11.42 -8.70
CA PRO A 28 8.19 -11.76 -8.99
C PRO A 28 8.61 -13.00 -8.18
N SER A 29 9.73 -13.64 -8.54
CA SER A 29 10.24 -14.80 -7.80
C SER A 29 10.50 -14.46 -6.32
N GLY A 30 9.90 -15.24 -5.42
CA GLY A 30 9.94 -15.00 -3.96
C GLY A 30 9.07 -13.83 -3.48
N GLY A 31 8.39 -13.13 -4.39
CA GLY A 31 7.48 -12.04 -4.06
C GLY A 31 6.04 -12.47 -3.92
N LEU A 32 5.18 -11.47 -3.70
CA LEU A 32 3.75 -11.68 -3.46
C LEU A 32 2.90 -10.77 -4.35
N ALA A 33 1.73 -11.26 -4.73
CA ALA A 33 0.72 -10.50 -5.44
C ALA A 33 -0.67 -10.95 -4.98
N MET A 34 -1.31 -10.13 -4.16
CA MET A 34 -2.52 -10.46 -3.42
C MET A 34 -3.58 -9.36 -3.62
N ARG A 35 -4.86 -9.72 -3.51
CA ARG A 35 -5.99 -8.79 -3.64
C ARG A 35 -7.08 -9.10 -2.65
N ARG A 36 -7.65 -8.07 -2.05
CA ARG A 36 -8.89 -8.16 -1.28
C ARG A 36 -9.94 -7.22 -1.87
N ARG A 37 -11.18 -7.68 -1.92
CA ARG A 37 -12.34 -6.88 -2.35
C ARG A 37 -13.22 -6.62 -1.12
N ALA A 38 -13.47 -5.36 -0.84
CA ALA A 38 -14.51 -4.91 0.08
C ALA A 38 -15.75 -4.47 -0.72
N VAL A 39 -16.78 -3.98 -0.02
CA VAL A 39 -18.02 -3.50 -0.66
C VAL A 39 -17.73 -2.33 -1.62
N ASP A 40 -16.99 -1.32 -1.14
CA ASP A 40 -16.76 -0.08 -1.86
C ASP A 40 -15.33 0.11 -2.37
N SER A 41 -14.42 -0.82 -2.05
CA SER A 41 -13.02 -0.73 -2.40
C SER A 41 -12.42 -2.06 -2.83
N THR A 42 -11.30 -1.99 -3.54
CA THR A 42 -10.44 -3.13 -3.82
C THR A 42 -9.02 -2.74 -3.50
N LEU A 43 -8.37 -3.53 -2.65
CA LEU A 43 -6.96 -3.40 -2.33
C LEU A 43 -6.18 -4.45 -3.11
N THR A 44 -5.09 -4.03 -3.72
CA THR A 44 -4.11 -4.91 -4.35
C THR A 44 -2.76 -4.64 -3.72
N LEU A 45 -2.10 -5.69 -3.26
CA LEU A 45 -0.80 -5.64 -2.61
C LEU A 45 0.19 -6.47 -3.44
N GLY A 46 1.28 -5.85 -3.86
CA GLY A 46 2.44 -6.52 -4.45
C GLY A 46 3.65 -6.34 -3.55
N TYR A 47 4.46 -7.37 -3.34
CA TYR A 47 5.72 -7.26 -2.61
C TYR A 47 6.86 -7.88 -3.42
N ASP A 48 7.91 -7.08 -3.65
CA ASP A 48 9.18 -7.51 -4.20
C ASP A 48 10.23 -7.50 -3.09
N PRO A 49 10.62 -8.67 -2.57
CA PRO A 49 11.61 -8.74 -1.50
C PRO A 49 13.02 -8.37 -1.96
N VAL A 50 13.32 -8.37 -3.27
CA VAL A 50 14.65 -8.01 -3.82
C VAL A 50 14.83 -6.51 -3.79
N ALA A 51 13.80 -5.79 -4.21
CA ALA A 51 13.79 -4.33 -4.13
C ALA A 51 13.43 -3.80 -2.73
N GLY A 52 12.94 -4.65 -1.82
CA GLY A 52 12.35 -4.21 -0.55
C GLY A 52 11.14 -3.31 -0.78
N LEU A 53 10.36 -3.59 -1.84
CA LEU A 53 9.34 -2.69 -2.35
C LEU A 53 7.95 -3.32 -2.19
N LEU A 54 7.09 -2.62 -1.45
CA LEU A 54 5.66 -2.91 -1.41
C LEU A 54 4.91 -1.93 -2.31
N ARG A 55 4.04 -2.49 -3.16
CA ARG A 55 3.12 -1.78 -4.04
C ARG A 55 1.73 -1.92 -3.46
N LEU A 56 1.14 -0.83 -3.02
CA LEU A 56 -0.24 -0.82 -2.54
C LEU A 56 -1.09 -0.05 -3.53
N SER A 57 -2.12 -0.69 -4.06
CA SER A 57 -3.11 -0.04 -4.91
C SER A 57 -4.48 -0.12 -4.24
N VAL A 58 -5.13 1.02 -4.10
CA VAL A 58 -6.50 1.12 -3.59
C VAL A 58 -7.36 1.69 -4.70
N SER A 59 -8.42 0.98 -5.07
CA SER A 59 -9.41 1.46 -6.02
C SER A 59 -10.79 1.47 -5.39
N PHE A 60 -11.49 2.58 -5.51
CA PHE A 60 -12.86 2.73 -5.03
C PHE A 60 -13.88 2.56 -6.15
N VAL A 61 -15.08 2.11 -5.81
CA VAL A 61 -16.22 2.12 -6.73
C VAL A 61 -16.54 3.56 -7.18
N ARG A 62 -17.04 3.70 -8.41
CA ARG A 62 -17.12 4.96 -9.16
C ARG A 62 -17.70 6.13 -8.34
N GLY A 63 -16.99 7.26 -8.32
CA GLY A 63 -17.47 8.54 -7.81
C GLY A 63 -17.04 8.89 -6.38
N ALA A 64 -16.62 7.91 -5.57
CA ALA A 64 -16.17 8.17 -4.20
C ALA A 64 -14.80 8.87 -4.14
N ALA A 65 -13.93 8.61 -5.11
CA ALA A 65 -12.54 9.05 -5.12
C ALA A 65 -12.23 9.89 -6.37
N MET A 66 -12.57 11.18 -6.34
CA MET A 66 -12.44 12.11 -7.48
C MET A 66 -11.38 13.20 -7.29
N ARG A 67 -10.66 13.19 -6.16
CA ARG A 67 -9.70 14.25 -5.77
C ARG A 67 -8.45 13.65 -5.13
N GLY A 68 -7.43 14.48 -4.91
CA GLY A 68 -6.19 14.10 -4.24
C GLY A 68 -5.35 13.12 -5.06
N ILE A 69 -4.91 12.05 -4.41
CA ILE A 69 -4.02 11.03 -4.99
C ILE A 69 -4.74 10.03 -5.91
N PHE A 70 -6.06 10.11 -6.01
CA PHE A 70 -6.86 9.18 -6.80
C PHE A 70 -7.03 9.64 -8.25
N ARG A 71 -6.52 8.85 -9.20
CA ARG A 71 -6.71 9.04 -10.64
C ARG A 71 -7.64 7.96 -11.18
N GLY A 72 -8.78 8.38 -11.74
CA GLY A 72 -9.79 7.44 -12.22
C GLY A 72 -10.36 6.52 -11.13
N GLY A 73 -10.40 6.99 -9.88
CA GLY A 73 -10.87 6.21 -8.73
C GLY A 73 -9.81 5.29 -8.09
N ARG A 74 -8.55 5.36 -8.53
CA ARG A 74 -7.44 4.53 -8.03
C ARG A 74 -6.28 5.38 -7.53
N ALA A 75 -5.71 4.99 -6.40
CA ALA A 75 -4.41 5.45 -5.92
C ALA A 75 -3.42 4.28 -5.94
N GLU A 76 -2.16 4.56 -6.25
CA GLU A 76 -1.07 3.61 -6.14
C GLU A 76 0.07 4.22 -5.32
N LEU A 77 0.56 3.44 -4.36
CA LEU A 77 1.69 3.76 -3.50
C LEU A 77 2.86 2.83 -3.79
N ARG A 78 4.08 3.38 -3.74
CA ARG A 78 5.35 2.67 -3.73
C ARG A 78 6.00 2.89 -2.38
N ILE A 79 6.15 1.82 -1.61
CA ILE A 79 6.60 1.86 -0.23
C ILE A 79 7.88 1.04 -0.12
N PHE A 80 8.99 1.70 0.16
CA PHE A 80 10.22 0.99 0.48
C PHE A 80 10.16 0.56 1.95
N VAL A 81 10.21 -0.75 2.16
CA VAL A 81 9.91 -1.37 3.44
C VAL A 81 11.14 -2.15 3.93
N ALA A 82 11.59 -1.84 5.14
CA ALA A 82 12.52 -2.71 5.85
C ALA A 82 11.78 -3.95 6.38
N SER A 83 12.46 -5.09 6.51
CA SER A 83 11.87 -6.33 7.03
C SER A 83 11.19 -6.14 8.40
N SER A 84 11.74 -5.28 9.25
CA SER A 84 11.18 -4.94 10.57
C SER A 84 9.85 -4.18 10.50
N SER A 85 9.64 -3.35 9.47
CA SER A 85 8.42 -2.54 9.30
C SER A 85 7.35 -3.24 8.48
N LEU A 86 7.72 -4.25 7.67
CA LEU A 86 6.80 -4.99 6.81
C LEU A 86 5.62 -5.57 7.58
N LEU A 87 5.88 -6.24 8.71
CA LEU A 87 4.82 -6.85 9.51
C LEU A 87 3.87 -5.80 10.09
N GLY A 88 4.39 -4.69 10.61
CA GLY A 88 3.58 -3.60 11.13
C GLY A 88 2.67 -2.99 10.07
N LEU A 89 3.21 -2.75 8.87
CA LEU A 89 2.44 -2.25 7.73
C LEU A 89 1.36 -3.24 7.30
N LEU A 90 1.67 -4.54 7.22
CA LEU A 90 0.69 -5.57 6.85
C LEU A 90 -0.42 -5.69 7.89
N CYS A 91 -0.08 -5.71 9.18
CA CYS A 91 -1.07 -5.74 10.26
C CYS A 91 -2.02 -4.55 10.19
N TRP A 92 -1.50 -3.35 9.91
CA TRP A 92 -2.32 -2.16 9.71
C TRP A 92 -3.22 -2.31 8.49
N ILE A 93 -2.67 -2.68 7.31
CA ILE A 93 -3.46 -2.88 6.08
C ILE A 93 -4.59 -3.89 6.33
N THR A 94 -4.28 -5.04 6.93
CA THR A 94 -5.27 -6.09 7.16
C THR A 94 -6.32 -5.70 8.20
N SER A 95 -6.00 -4.80 9.14
CA SER A 95 -6.96 -4.33 10.15
C SER A 95 -7.82 -3.17 9.66
N SER A 96 -7.32 -2.33 8.74
CA SER A 96 -7.99 -1.09 8.34
C SER A 96 -8.67 -1.13 6.96
N HIS A 97 -8.46 -2.20 6.17
CA HIS A 97 -8.94 -2.25 4.78
C HIS A 97 -10.46 -2.08 4.59
N ASP A 98 -11.31 -2.59 5.50
CA ASP A 98 -12.78 -2.48 5.41
C ASP A 98 -13.24 -1.05 5.70
N ASP A 99 -12.42 -0.28 6.43
CA ASP A 99 -12.69 1.08 6.86
C ASP A 99 -11.99 2.14 5.99
N LEU A 100 -11.26 1.75 4.94
CA LEU A 100 -10.60 2.73 4.08
C LEU A 100 -11.64 3.55 3.31
N LEU A 101 -11.65 4.85 3.55
CA LEU A 101 -12.50 5.80 2.85
C LEU A 101 -11.66 6.76 2.00
N ALA A 102 -12.16 7.09 0.82
CA ALA A 102 -11.45 7.95 -0.13
C ALA A 102 -11.24 9.38 0.41
N PHE A 103 -12.18 9.91 1.18
CA PHE A 103 -12.07 11.26 1.76
C PHE A 103 -11.14 11.32 2.98
N GLU A 104 -10.75 10.16 3.54
CA GLU A 104 -9.81 10.05 4.67
C GLU A 104 -8.40 9.69 4.19
N ALA A 105 -8.11 9.92 2.90
CA ALA A 105 -6.81 9.65 2.28
C ALA A 105 -5.63 10.11 3.11
N ASP A 106 -5.71 11.34 3.61
CA ASP A 106 -4.63 11.95 4.36
C ASP A 106 -4.36 11.20 5.68
N ALA A 107 -5.40 10.74 6.38
CA ALA A 107 -5.27 10.06 7.68
C ALA A 107 -4.58 8.69 7.54
N TRP A 108 -4.99 7.89 6.55
CA TRP A 108 -4.34 6.60 6.36
C TRP A 108 -2.97 6.73 5.67
N LEU A 109 -2.74 7.75 4.86
CA LEU A 109 -1.39 8.06 4.35
C LEU A 109 -0.43 8.43 5.48
N GLU A 110 -0.87 9.26 6.43
CA GLU A 110 -0.08 9.62 7.61
C GLU A 110 0.30 8.38 8.41
N GLN A 111 -0.65 7.46 8.61
CA GLN A 111 -0.39 6.21 9.30
C GLN A 111 0.61 5.31 8.57
N ILE A 112 0.52 5.21 7.23
CA ILE A 112 1.50 4.46 6.42
C ILE A 112 2.89 5.11 6.52
N VAL A 113 2.97 6.44 6.39
CA VAL A 113 4.24 7.19 6.47
C VAL A 113 4.90 7.05 7.83
N SER A 114 4.12 7.00 8.92
CA SER A 114 4.64 6.79 10.27
C SER A 114 5.36 5.44 10.43
N LEU A 115 4.90 4.40 9.72
CA LEU A 115 5.51 3.07 9.69
C LEU A 115 6.65 2.99 8.67
N CYS A 116 6.48 3.67 7.54
CA CYS A 116 7.32 3.58 6.36
C CYS A 116 7.51 4.98 5.73
N PRO A 117 8.49 5.77 6.20
CA PRO A 117 8.69 7.14 5.73
C PRO A 117 9.01 7.25 4.23
N ALA A 118 9.60 6.22 3.65
CA ALA A 118 9.88 6.12 2.22
C ALA A 118 8.63 5.64 1.43
N THR A 119 7.52 6.38 1.58
CA THR A 119 6.25 6.15 0.88
C THR A 119 6.05 7.19 -0.21
N TYR A 120 5.80 6.73 -1.43
CA TYR A 120 5.60 7.57 -2.61
C TYR A 120 4.23 7.31 -3.23
N VAL A 121 3.56 8.36 -3.68
CA VAL A 121 2.35 8.26 -4.49
C VAL A 121 2.74 8.28 -5.97
N VAL A 122 2.12 7.39 -6.76
CA VAL A 122 2.29 7.37 -8.22
C VAL A 122 1.31 8.37 -8.87
N LEU A 123 1.88 9.40 -9.49
CA LEU A 123 1.17 10.48 -10.16
C LEU A 123 1.36 10.39 -11.69
N ALA A 124 0.94 9.29 -12.33
CA ALA A 124 1.22 9.05 -13.76
C ALA A 124 0.68 10.14 -14.71
N VAL A 125 1.52 10.99 -15.32
CA VAL A 125 1.13 12.03 -16.30
C VAL A 125 1.51 11.54 -17.70
N ARG A 126 0.51 11.31 -18.57
CA ARG A 126 0.69 11.06 -20.02
C ARG A 126 1.74 9.99 -20.39
N GLY A 127 1.75 8.87 -19.67
CA GLY A 127 2.62 7.72 -19.98
C GLY A 127 3.94 7.69 -19.20
N GLU A 128 4.26 8.74 -18.45
CA GLU A 128 5.39 8.76 -17.52
C GLU A 128 4.89 8.65 -16.07
N GLU A 129 5.47 7.71 -15.32
CA GLU A 129 5.23 7.58 -13.89
C GLU A 129 6.06 8.63 -13.14
N VAL A 130 5.38 9.58 -12.49
CA VAL A 130 6.00 10.52 -11.55
C VAL A 130 5.75 10.00 -10.14
N LEU A 131 6.82 9.87 -9.34
CA LEU A 131 6.72 9.51 -7.92
C LEU A 131 6.81 10.80 -7.08
N ALA A 132 5.80 11.04 -6.26
CA ALA A 132 5.83 12.10 -5.26
C ALA A 132 6.00 11.49 -3.86
N LEU A 133 7.04 11.91 -3.14
CA LEU A 133 7.24 11.51 -1.75
C LEU A 133 6.07 12.05 -0.90
N VAL A 134 5.47 11.20 -0.08
CA VAL A 134 4.45 11.61 0.87
C VAL A 134 5.16 12.20 2.08
N MET A 135 4.97 13.50 2.28
CA MET A 135 5.50 14.19 3.45
C MET A 135 4.49 14.09 4.59
N PRO A 136 4.94 13.87 5.84
CA PRO A 136 4.09 14.08 7.00
C PRO A 136 3.51 15.50 6.94
N GLN A 137 2.23 15.66 7.26
CA GLN A 137 1.72 16.99 7.56
C GLN A 137 2.31 17.39 8.90
N GLU A 138 3.54 17.94 8.92
CA GLU A 138 3.95 18.75 10.06
C GLU A 138 2.87 19.82 10.22
N ALA A 139 2.29 19.89 11.42
CA ALA A 139 1.28 20.87 11.77
C ALA A 139 1.66 22.21 11.14
N SER A 140 0.86 22.65 10.18
CA SER A 140 1.00 23.91 9.45
C SER A 140 0.71 25.08 10.40
N ALA A 141 1.46 25.15 11.49
CA ALA A 141 1.35 26.02 12.64
C ALA A 141 2.73 26.53 13.02
N THR A 142 3.53 26.96 12.03
CA THR A 142 4.69 27.83 12.29
C THR A 142 4.99 28.72 11.10
N LEU A 143 3.96 29.32 10.49
CA LEU A 143 4.09 30.47 9.60
C LEU A 143 2.84 31.35 9.76
N GLN A 144 2.69 31.96 10.93
CA GLN A 144 1.88 33.17 11.15
C GLN A 144 2.71 34.19 11.90
#